data_AF-H8XV68-F1
#
_entry.id   AF-H8XV68-F1
#
_cell.length_a   1.000
_cell.length_b   1.000
_cell.length_c   1.000
_cell.angle_alpha   90.00
_cell.angle_beta   90.00
_cell.angle_gamma   90.00
#
_symmetry.space_group_name_H-M   'P 1'
#
loop_
_entity.id
_entity.type
_entity.pdbx_description
1 polymer ?
#
loop_
_entity_poly.entity_id
_entity_poly.type
_entity_poly.pdbx_seq_one_letter_code
_entity_poly.pdbx_strand_id
1 'polypeptide(L)'
;MVIEDKLLEIAAYTIPALITGGVAFVMSQRFFTAEENRRKFELLRENQKQSLPIRLQAYERMVLFLERINPVNLMMRVEPGTLDAPSYATLLIHNIQTEYEHNLTQQIYLTGECWEVIMKTKNSIVAQLRTVSIGGEVQTGEELRNKFLIDASQSESLSGVAISFIKEELKHVF
;
A
#
# COMPACT_ATOMS: atom_id res chain seq x y z
N MET A 1 -16.90 -34.43 -73.67
CA MET A 1 -16.32 -33.96 -72.41
C MET A 1 -16.01 -35.20 -71.59
N VAL A 2 -14.74 -35.56 -71.51
CA VAL A 2 -14.29 -36.82 -70.91
C VAL A 2 -14.43 -36.69 -69.39
N ILE A 3 -14.73 -37.78 -68.70
CA ILE A 3 -14.91 -37.80 -67.23
C ILE A 3 -13.70 -37.19 -66.50
N GLU A 4 -12.51 -37.33 -67.10
CA GLU A 4 -11.25 -36.75 -66.66
C GLU A 4 -11.27 -35.21 -66.60
N ASP A 5 -11.86 -34.55 -67.61
CA ASP A 5 -12.00 -33.09 -67.64
C ASP A 5 -12.86 -32.58 -66.47
N LYS A 6 -13.94 -33.32 -66.14
CA LYS A 6 -14.84 -32.98 -65.02
C LYS A 6 -14.18 -33.18 -63.66
N LEU A 7 -13.34 -34.22 -63.51
CA LEU A 7 -12.60 -34.45 -62.26
C LEU A 7 -11.55 -33.36 -62.03
N LEU A 8 -10.86 -32.93 -63.09
CA LEU A 8 -9.89 -31.84 -63.03
C LEU A 8 -10.55 -30.51 -62.66
N GLU A 9 -11.73 -30.24 -63.23
CA GLU A 9 -12.53 -29.04 -62.94
C GLU A 9 -13.01 -29.02 -61.48
N ILE A 10 -13.53 -30.14 -60.96
CA ILE A 10 -13.92 -30.27 -59.54
C ILE A 10 -12.72 -30.09 -58.61
N ALA A 11 -11.55 -30.65 -58.96
CA ALA A 11 -10.33 -30.49 -58.18
C ALA A 11 -9.86 -29.02 -58.15
N ALA A 12 -9.94 -28.33 -59.30
CA ALA A 12 -9.57 -26.92 -59.43
C ALA A 12 -10.40 -25.97 -58.55
N TYR A 13 -11.66 -26.31 -58.24
CA TYR A 13 -12.48 -25.54 -57.30
C TYR A 13 -12.37 -26.01 -55.85
N THR A 14 -12.21 -27.31 -55.62
CA THR A 14 -12.18 -27.91 -54.28
C THR A 14 -10.90 -27.55 -53.52
N ILE A 15 -9.74 -27.54 -54.20
CA ILE A 15 -8.45 -27.24 -53.57
C ILE A 15 -8.41 -25.80 -53.03
N PRO A 16 -8.74 -24.74 -53.81
CA PRO A 16 -8.80 -23.37 -53.28
C PRO A 16 -9.84 -23.20 -52.18
N ALA A 17 -10.98 -23.90 -52.26
CA ALA A 17 -12.00 -23.85 -51.21
C ALA A 17 -11.49 -24.44 -49.88
N LEU A 18 -10.78 -25.56 -49.92
CA LEU A 18 -10.15 -26.16 -48.74
C LEU A 18 -9.05 -25.27 -48.15
N ILE A 19 -8.21 -24.68 -49.01
CA ILE A 19 -7.16 -23.73 -48.57
C ILE A 19 -7.82 -22.52 -47.89
N THR A 20 -8.84 -21.94 -48.51
CA THR A 20 -9.58 -20.79 -47.96
C THR A 20 -10.24 -21.14 -46.63
N GLY A 21 -10.87 -22.33 -46.53
CA GLY A 21 -11.45 -22.83 -45.29
C GLY A 21 -10.41 -23.03 -44.19
N GLY A 22 -9.23 -23.56 -44.53
CA GLY A 22 -8.11 -23.71 -43.61
C GLY A 22 -7.57 -22.36 -43.10
N VAL A 23 -7.38 -21.39 -44.00
CA VAL A 23 -6.95 -20.04 -43.63
C VAL A 23 -8.00 -19.36 -42.76
N ALA A 24 -9.27 -19.44 -43.14
CA ALA A 24 -10.39 -18.88 -42.37
C ALA A 24 -10.48 -19.51 -40.97
N PHE A 25 -10.26 -20.82 -40.85
CA PHE A 25 -10.23 -21.51 -39.56
C PHE A 25 -9.07 -21.01 -38.68
N VAL A 26 -7.86 -20.90 -39.22
CA VAL A 26 -6.69 -20.38 -38.48
C VAL A 26 -6.90 -18.92 -38.09
N MET A 27 -7.38 -18.07 -38.99
CA MET A 27 -7.68 -16.67 -38.68
C MET A 27 -8.76 -16.55 -37.61
N SER A 28 -9.82 -17.36 -37.70
CA SER A 28 -10.90 -17.36 -36.71
C SER A 28 -10.36 -17.74 -35.34
N GLN A 29 -9.56 -18.81 -35.23
CA GLN A 29 -8.92 -19.20 -33.98
C GLN A 29 -8.06 -18.08 -33.40
N ARG A 30 -7.19 -17.46 -34.22
CA ARG A 30 -6.34 -16.36 -33.77
C ARG A 30 -7.15 -15.14 -33.32
N PHE A 31 -8.23 -14.83 -34.02
CA PHE A 31 -9.13 -13.74 -33.67
C PHE A 31 -9.79 -13.98 -32.31
N PHE A 32 -10.40 -15.15 -32.10
CA PHE A 32 -11.03 -15.49 -30.82
C PHE A 32 -10.04 -15.50 -29.66
N THR A 33 -8.82 -16.03 -29.84
CA THR A 33 -7.79 -15.99 -28.80
C THR A 33 -7.32 -14.56 -28.51
N ALA A 34 -7.17 -13.71 -29.54
CA ALA A 34 -6.80 -12.31 -29.34
C ALA A 34 -7.89 -11.53 -28.60
N GLU A 35 -9.15 -11.78 -28.92
CA GLU A 35 -10.30 -11.16 -28.26
C GLU A 35 -10.44 -11.61 -26.80
N GLU A 36 -10.22 -12.90 -26.50
CA GLU A 36 -10.20 -13.42 -25.13
C GLU A 36 -9.08 -12.76 -24.30
N ASN A 37 -7.87 -12.66 -24.87
CA ASN A 37 -6.74 -12.00 -24.21
C ASN A 37 -7.00 -10.52 -23.95
N ARG A 38 -7.60 -9.83 -24.93
CA ARG A 38 -8.00 -8.43 -24.79
C ARG A 38 -9.04 -8.27 -23.68
N ARG A 39 -10.06 -9.14 -23.62
CA ARG A 39 -11.08 -9.12 -22.58
C ARG A 39 -10.50 -9.38 -21.19
N LYS A 40 -9.57 -10.34 -21.05
CA LYS A 40 -8.82 -10.57 -19.80
C LYS A 40 -8.04 -9.33 -19.38
N PHE A 41 -7.34 -8.68 -20.30
CA PHE A 41 -6.61 -7.46 -20.03
C PHE A 41 -7.53 -6.31 -19.59
N GLU A 42 -8.68 -6.14 -20.24
CA GLU A 42 -9.68 -5.12 -19.89
C GLU A 42 -10.25 -5.37 -18.47
N LEU A 43 -10.58 -6.62 -18.13
CA LEU A 43 -11.05 -6.99 -16.79
C LEU A 43 -9.99 -6.75 -15.71
N LEU A 44 -8.72 -7.11 -15.97
CA LEU A 44 -7.62 -6.83 -15.05
C LEU A 44 -7.41 -5.33 -14.86
N ARG A 45 -7.49 -4.54 -15.94
CA ARG A 45 -7.40 -3.08 -15.91
C ARG A 45 -8.56 -2.47 -15.13
N GLU A 46 -9.76 -3.01 -15.26
CA GLU A 46 -10.94 -2.54 -14.52
C GLU A 46 -10.83 -2.86 -13.02
N ASN A 47 -10.40 -4.07 -12.66
CA ASN A 47 -10.11 -4.44 -11.28
C ASN A 47 -9.00 -3.57 -10.66
N GLN A 48 -7.95 -3.25 -11.44
CA GLN A 48 -6.92 -2.29 -11.00
C GLN A 48 -7.51 -0.90 -10.77
N LYS A 49 -8.37 -0.39 -11.66
CA LYS A 49 -9.05 0.91 -11.46
C LYS A 49 -9.92 0.94 -10.20
N GLN A 50 -10.56 -0.17 -9.84
CA GLN A 50 -11.40 -0.24 -8.64
C GLN A 50 -10.58 -0.39 -7.35
N SER A 51 -9.43 -1.06 -7.41
CA SER A 51 -8.56 -1.28 -6.25
C SER A 51 -7.60 -0.10 -5.96
N LEU A 52 -7.24 0.68 -6.98
CA LEU A 52 -6.35 1.85 -6.86
C LEU A 52 -6.79 2.83 -5.76
N PRO A 53 -8.07 3.27 -5.71
CA PRO A 53 -8.53 4.24 -4.71
C PRO A 53 -8.44 3.67 -3.29
N ILE A 54 -8.75 2.38 -3.12
CA ILE A 54 -8.70 1.71 -1.81
C ILE A 54 -7.25 1.64 -1.31
N ARG A 55 -6.30 1.33 -2.20
CA ARG A 55 -4.88 1.33 -1.85
C ARG A 55 -4.39 2.72 -1.49
N LEU A 56 -4.70 3.74 -2.29
CA LEU A 56 -4.33 5.13 -1.99
C LEU A 56 -4.89 5.58 -0.64
N GLN A 57 -6.17 5.29 -0.37
CA GLN A 57 -6.80 5.59 0.90
C GLN A 57 -6.09 4.90 2.08
N ALA A 58 -5.65 3.65 1.91
CA ALA A 58 -4.88 2.95 2.94
C ALA A 58 -3.55 3.66 3.25
N TYR A 59 -2.83 4.13 2.22
CA TYR A 59 -1.61 4.92 2.40
C TYR A 59 -1.88 6.25 3.10
N GLU A 60 -2.95 6.97 2.73
CA GLU A 60 -3.37 8.21 3.42
C GLU A 60 -3.64 7.97 4.90
N ARG A 61 -4.32 6.86 5.23
CA ARG A 61 -4.57 6.47 6.63
C ARG A 61 -3.28 6.15 7.38
N MET A 62 -2.27 5.58 6.73
CA MET A 62 -0.97 5.33 7.36
C MET A 62 -0.19 6.61 7.60
N VAL A 63 -0.23 7.57 6.67
CA VAL A 63 0.34 8.90 6.88
C VAL A 63 -0.34 9.58 8.08
N LEU A 64 -1.67 9.54 8.14
CA LEU A 64 -2.42 10.08 9.27
C LEU A 64 -2.06 9.38 10.59
N PHE A 65 -1.92 8.06 10.59
CA PHE A 65 -1.46 7.30 11.75
C PHE A 65 -0.09 7.78 12.22
N LEU A 66 0.90 7.91 11.32
CA LEU A 66 2.25 8.39 11.65
C LEU A 66 2.25 9.82 12.21
N GLU A 67 1.43 10.71 11.66
CA GLU A 67 1.22 12.07 12.18
C GLU A 67 0.59 12.07 13.56
N ARG A 68 -0.37 11.16 13.82
CA ARG A 68 -1.02 11.03 15.12
C ARG A 68 -0.10 10.47 16.19
N ILE A 69 0.73 9.49 15.88
CA ILE A 69 1.65 8.90 16.87
C ILE A 69 2.94 9.73 17.05
N ASN A 70 3.16 10.76 16.22
CA ASN A 70 4.28 11.68 16.42
C ASN A 70 4.23 12.26 17.85
N PRO A 71 5.29 12.11 18.66
CA PRO A 71 5.29 12.55 20.06
C PRO A 71 4.84 14.00 20.26
N VAL A 72 5.28 14.92 19.40
CA VAL A 72 4.92 16.34 19.47
C VAL A 72 3.41 16.51 19.31
N ASN A 73 2.85 15.95 18.23
CA ASN A 73 1.42 16.05 17.95
C ASN A 73 0.58 15.30 18.98
N LEU A 74 1.05 14.15 19.47
CA LEU A 74 0.37 13.34 20.47
C LEU A 74 0.28 14.07 21.81
N MET A 75 1.39 14.64 22.28
CA MET A 75 1.47 15.35 23.55
C MET A 75 0.72 16.70 23.54
N MET A 76 0.46 17.29 22.36
CA MET A 76 -0.45 18.43 22.24
C MET A 76 -1.92 18.05 22.44
N ARG A 77 -2.31 16.81 22.14
CA ARG A 77 -3.69 16.32 22.28
C ARG A 77 -3.95 15.62 23.61
N VAL A 78 -2.91 15.04 24.20
CA VAL A 78 -2.98 14.28 25.45
C VAL A 78 -2.15 15.03 26.50
N GLU A 79 -2.82 15.82 27.31
CA GLU A 79 -2.17 16.60 28.36
C GLU A 79 -1.68 15.70 29.52
N PRO A 80 -0.54 16.03 30.15
CA PRO A 80 0.01 15.24 31.25
C PRO A 80 -0.79 15.34 32.55
N GLY A 81 -1.54 16.44 32.78
CA GLY A 81 -2.23 16.68 34.05
C GLY A 81 -1.26 16.65 35.23
N THR A 82 -1.61 15.88 36.27
CA THR A 82 -0.78 15.69 37.48
C THR A 82 0.01 14.38 37.47
N LEU A 83 0.18 13.75 36.31
CA LEU A 83 0.86 12.45 36.19
C LEU A 83 2.38 12.60 36.36
N ASP A 84 3.01 11.59 36.96
CA ASP A 84 4.45 11.39 36.91
C ASP A 84 4.89 10.91 35.52
N ALA A 85 6.18 11.05 35.21
CA ALA A 85 6.70 10.75 33.87
C ALA A 85 6.39 9.31 33.40
N PRO A 86 6.57 8.24 34.21
CA PRO A 86 6.22 6.87 33.82
C PRO A 86 4.72 6.67 33.52
N SER A 87 3.82 7.22 34.34
CA SER A 87 2.37 7.10 34.11
C SER A 87 1.94 7.87 32.87
N TYR A 88 2.50 9.06 32.64
CA TYR A 88 2.21 9.82 31.43
C TYR A 88 2.71 9.10 30.17
N ALA A 89 3.92 8.54 30.18
CA ALA A 89 4.42 7.73 29.08
C ALA A 89 3.52 6.51 28.80
N THR A 90 3.02 5.86 29.85
CA THR A 90 2.07 4.73 29.72
C THR A 90 0.77 5.16 29.06
N LEU A 91 0.23 6.33 29.44
CA LEU A 91 -0.95 6.91 28.81
C LEU A 91 -0.73 7.19 27.32
N LEU A 92 0.43 7.78 26.96
CA LEU A 92 0.78 8.06 25.56
C LEU A 92 0.91 6.77 24.74
N ILE A 93 1.59 5.75 25.30
CA ILE A 93 1.76 4.44 24.65
C ILE A 93 0.41 3.76 24.42
N HIS A 94 -0.51 3.86 25.38
CA HIS A 94 -1.87 3.36 25.21
C HIS A 94 -2.58 4.04 24.04
N ASN A 95 -2.50 5.37 23.93
CA ASN A 95 -3.07 6.11 22.79
C ASN A 95 -2.47 5.66 21.44
N ILE A 96 -1.14 5.45 21.38
CA ILE A 96 -0.46 4.94 20.18
C ILE A 96 -1.00 3.55 19.81
N GLN A 97 -1.18 2.67 20.79
CA GLN A 97 -1.67 1.32 20.56
C GLN A 97 -3.12 1.33 20.05
N THR A 98 -3.99 2.17 20.62
CA THR A 98 -5.37 2.34 20.15
C THR A 98 -5.41 2.84 18.70
N GLU A 99 -4.63 3.86 18.36
CA GLU A 99 -4.53 4.36 16.97
C GLU A 99 -3.99 3.29 16.01
N TYR A 100 -3.06 2.45 16.47
CA TYR A 100 -2.54 1.32 15.70
C TYR A 100 -3.63 0.28 15.43
N GLU A 101 -4.40 -0.11 16.45
CA GLU A 101 -5.49 -1.09 16.32
C GLU A 101 -6.59 -0.59 15.37
N HIS A 102 -6.93 0.71 15.41
CA HIS A 102 -7.86 1.33 14.49
C HIS A 102 -7.40 1.30 13.01
N ASN A 103 -6.09 1.16 12.78
CA ASN A 103 -5.48 1.23 11.46
C ASN A 103 -4.87 -0.11 11.02
N LEU A 104 -4.87 -1.13 11.88
CA LEU A 104 -4.21 -2.42 11.66
C LEU A 104 -4.67 -3.12 10.38
N THR A 105 -5.95 -3.01 10.05
CA THR A 105 -6.52 -3.67 8.87
C THR A 105 -5.99 -3.11 7.56
N GLN A 106 -5.45 -1.88 7.55
CA GLN A 106 -4.92 -1.24 6.35
C GLN A 106 -3.65 -1.94 5.82
N GLN A 107 -2.95 -2.72 6.66
CA GLN A 107 -1.73 -3.43 6.29
C GLN A 107 -1.88 -4.31 5.04
N ILE A 108 -3.10 -4.80 4.76
CA ILE A 108 -3.36 -5.68 3.60
C ILE A 108 -3.23 -4.96 2.25
N TYR A 109 -3.23 -3.62 2.25
CA TYR A 109 -3.18 -2.79 1.05
C TYR A 109 -1.81 -2.17 0.79
N LEU A 110 -0.89 -2.30 1.76
CA LEU A 110 0.47 -1.77 1.72
C LEU A 110 1.44 -2.84 1.23
N THR A 111 2.65 -2.43 0.82
CA THR A 111 3.73 -3.40 0.63
C THR A 111 4.28 -3.86 1.98
N GLY A 112 4.99 -4.99 1.98
CA GLY A 112 5.66 -5.49 3.18
C GLY A 112 6.73 -4.52 3.71
N GLU A 113 7.47 -3.86 2.82
CA GLU A 113 8.52 -2.91 3.18
C GLU A 113 7.94 -1.66 3.85
N CYS A 114 6.87 -1.09 3.27
CA CYS A 114 6.10 0.00 3.87
C CYS A 114 5.66 -0.33 5.28
N TRP A 115 5.05 -1.51 5.44
CA TRP A 115 4.53 -1.96 6.71
C TRP A 115 5.63 -2.13 7.75
N GLU A 116 6.79 -2.66 7.36
CA GLU A 116 7.94 -2.80 8.23
C GLU A 116 8.45 -1.44 8.74
N VAL A 117 8.56 -0.45 7.85
CA VAL A 117 8.96 0.93 8.22
C VAL A 117 7.98 1.55 9.22
N ILE A 118 6.67 1.39 8.98
CA ILE A 118 5.62 1.88 9.89
C ILE A 118 5.75 1.21 11.27
N MET A 119 5.91 -0.11 11.30
CA MET A 119 6.04 -0.88 12.54
C MET A 119 7.30 -0.52 13.32
N LYS A 120 8.43 -0.38 12.63
CA LYS A 120 9.70 0.05 13.23
C LYS A 120 9.55 1.42 13.85
N THR A 121 8.92 2.36 13.14
CA THR A 121 8.68 3.73 13.63
C THR A 121 7.81 3.73 14.89
N LYS A 122 6.67 3.02 14.87
CA LYS A 122 5.80 2.87 16.05
C LYS A 122 6.57 2.33 17.25
N ASN A 123 7.32 1.24 17.05
CA ASN A 123 8.05 0.58 18.12
C ASN A 123 9.18 1.44 18.67
N SER A 124 9.89 2.17 17.81
CA SER A 124 10.94 3.12 18.20
C SER A 124 10.38 4.28 19.02
N ILE A 125 9.23 4.85 18.63
CA ILE A 125 8.57 5.90 19.41
C ILE A 125 8.18 5.37 20.81
N VAL A 126 7.57 4.19 20.88
CA VAL A 126 7.21 3.56 22.16
C VAL A 126 8.45 3.30 23.03
N ALA A 127 9.54 2.81 22.44
CA ALA A 127 10.79 2.58 23.14
C ALA A 127 11.36 3.89 23.70
N GLN A 128 11.42 4.95 22.88
CA GLN A 128 11.91 6.26 23.28
C GLN A 128 11.09 6.83 24.45
N LEU A 129 9.75 6.76 24.39
CA LEU A 129 8.87 7.20 25.47
C LEU A 129 9.18 6.48 26.80
N ARG A 130 9.39 5.16 26.76
CA ARG A 130 9.73 4.36 27.96
C ARG A 130 11.11 4.69 28.49
N THR A 131 12.11 4.78 27.62
CA THR A 131 13.49 5.03 28.04
C THR A 131 13.63 6.37 28.71
N VAL A 132 13.04 7.42 28.14
CA VAL A 132 13.12 8.77 28.70
C VAL A 132 12.34 8.88 30.01
N SER A 133 11.16 8.26 30.11
CA SER A 133 10.34 8.37 31.32
C SER A 133 10.93 7.64 32.54
N ILE A 134 11.74 6.61 32.32
CA ILE A 134 12.38 5.81 33.39
C ILE A 134 13.82 6.28 33.65
N GLY A 135 14.43 7.04 32.74
CA GLY A 135 15.84 7.45 32.81
C GLY A 135 16.20 8.38 33.97
N GLY A 136 15.23 8.83 34.77
CA GLY A 136 15.44 9.65 35.98
C GLY A 136 15.71 11.14 35.72
N GLU A 137 15.86 11.54 34.47
CA GLU A 137 16.06 12.94 34.06
C GLU A 137 14.78 13.80 34.15
N VAL A 138 13.62 13.16 34.15
CA VAL A 138 12.30 13.80 34.21
C VAL A 138 11.45 13.10 35.27
N GLN A 139 10.80 13.88 36.12
CA GLN A 139 9.97 13.37 37.23
C GLN A 139 8.48 13.54 36.91
N THR A 140 8.10 14.64 36.27
CA THR A 140 6.71 14.96 35.95
C THR A 140 6.39 14.71 34.47
N GLY A 141 5.10 14.47 34.17
CA GLY A 141 4.65 14.36 32.78
C GLY A 141 4.88 15.63 31.96
N GLU A 142 4.87 16.80 32.61
CA GLU A 142 5.18 18.08 31.96
C GLU A 142 6.67 18.21 31.61
N GLU A 143 7.56 17.79 32.50
CA GLU A 143 9.00 17.69 32.20
C GLU A 143 9.28 16.73 31.05
N LEU A 144 8.61 15.56 31.03
CA LEU A 144 8.70 14.60 29.92
C LEU A 144 8.27 15.25 28.60
N ARG A 145 7.13 15.94 28.59
CA ARG A 145 6.62 16.65 27.40
C ARG A 145 7.63 17.68 26.90
N ASN A 146 8.13 18.53 27.80
CA ASN A 146 9.06 19.60 27.45
C ASN A 146 10.37 19.04 26.88
N LYS A 147 10.88 17.95 27.45
CA LYS A 147 12.07 17.26 26.93
C LYS A 147 11.88 16.79 25.49
N PHE A 148 10.76 16.12 25.18
CA PHE A 148 10.46 15.67 23.81
C PHE A 148 10.27 16.82 22.83
N LEU A 149 9.66 17.94 23.25
CA LEU A 149 9.52 19.13 22.40
C LEU A 149 10.88 19.74 22.05
N ILE A 150 11.81 19.78 23.02
CA ILE A 150 13.19 20.25 22.79
C ILE A 150 13.92 19.28 21.85
N ASP A 151 13.88 17.98 22.12
CA ASP A 151 14.56 16.97 21.30
C ASP A 151 14.04 16.97 19.84
N ALA A 152 12.73 17.19 19.66
CA ALA A 152 12.11 17.29 18.34
C ALA A 152 12.53 18.54 17.56
N SER A 153 13.04 19.58 18.21
CA SER A 153 13.60 20.76 17.53
C SER A 153 15.01 20.52 17.00
N GLN A 154 15.71 19.49 17.50
CA GLN A 154 17.12 19.22 17.20
C GLN A 154 17.32 18.13 16.14
N SER A 155 16.33 17.28 15.91
CA SER A 155 16.42 16.17 14.96
C SER A 155 15.13 15.98 14.18
N GLU A 156 15.25 15.37 13.00
CA GLU A 156 14.08 15.01 12.21
C GLU A 156 13.23 13.95 12.94
N SER A 157 11.93 14.15 13.00
CA SER A 157 11.03 13.21 13.68
C SER A 157 11.00 11.85 12.98
N LEU A 158 11.00 10.76 13.76
CA LEU A 158 10.87 9.39 13.24
C LEU A 158 9.64 9.22 12.34
N SER A 159 8.51 9.81 12.72
CA SER A 159 7.29 9.85 11.91
C SER A 159 7.51 10.54 10.57
N GLY A 160 8.23 11.67 10.54
CA GLY A 160 8.53 12.43 9.32
C GLY A 160 9.37 11.63 8.32
N VAL A 161 10.38 10.90 8.82
CA VAL A 161 11.20 10.00 7.99
C VAL A 161 10.33 8.88 7.39
N ALA A 162 9.48 8.26 8.18
CA ALA A 162 8.56 7.22 7.70
C ALA A 162 7.54 7.74 6.68
N ILE A 163 7.01 8.95 6.89
CA ILE A 163 6.11 9.61 5.92
C ILE A 163 6.83 9.88 4.61
N SER A 164 8.09 10.32 4.66
CA SER A 164 8.91 10.54 3.47
C SER A 164 9.15 9.25 2.70
N PHE A 165 9.39 8.13 3.40
CA PHE A 165 9.47 6.81 2.79
C PHE A 165 8.16 6.44 2.07
N ILE A 166 7.01 6.59 2.73
CA ILE A 166 5.69 6.32 2.11
C ILE A 166 5.48 7.17 0.85
N LYS A 167 5.87 8.45 0.88
CA LYS A 167 5.75 9.34 -0.29
C LYS A 167 6.61 8.88 -1.45
N GLU A 168 7.80 8.35 -1.19
CA GLU A 168 8.67 7.84 -2.25
C GLU A 168 8.13 6.54 -2.84
N GLU A 169 7.69 5.63 -1.97
CA GLU A 169 7.08 4.38 -2.39
C GLU A 169 5.81 4.59 -3.23
N LEU A 170 4.97 5.57 -2.88
CA LEU A 170 3.79 5.91 -3.67
C LEU A 170 4.14 6.24 -5.12
N LYS A 171 5.29 6.87 -5.39
CA LYS A 171 5.74 7.16 -6.77
C LYS A 171 6.19 5.93 -7.54
N HIS A 172 6.53 4.85 -6.85
CA HIS A 172 6.97 3.59 -7.45
C HIS A 172 5.81 2.62 -7.66
N VAL A 173 4.81 2.67 -6.78
CA VAL A 173 3.64 1.78 -6.79
C VAL A 173 2.52 2.28 -7.70
N PHE A 174 2.44 3.60 -7.92
CA PHE A 174 1.40 4.28 -8.72
C PHE A 174 2.03 5.13 -9.81
#